data_AF-A0A7I9VRE9-F1
#
_entry.id   AF-A0A7I9VRE9-F1
#
_cell.length_a   1.000
_cell.length_b   1.000
_cell.length_c   1.000
_cell.angle_alpha   90.00
_cell.angle_beta   90.00
_cell.angle_gamma   90.00
#
_symmetry.space_group_name_H-M   'P 1'
#
loop_
_entity.id
_entity.type
_entity.pdbx_description
1 polymer ?
#
loop_
_entity_poly.entity_id
_entity_poly.type
_entity_poly.pdbx_seq_one_letter_code
_entity_poly.pdbx_strand_id
1 'polypeptide(L)'
;MAHRALLALLAAAGLAGPVPGEALCPAEAPVLEPAGGLAPLTRLRDAFAQRAARAGAPLRAVPALREATGPRLLAWNAATGEVEVPRWEELPEAERSLLARMAGSPARAPGLFAWLYRWFYLPRALSEALLAGRGGLALPDARLADDLGVAFLAAEPMGPERLARLRALVDEALGRLATELGDPAAAARRDELGRLREALARRGERSFEALLALRAAPPGAGGP
;
A
#
# COMPACT_ATOMS: atom_id res chain seq x y z
N MET A 1 4.12 32.29 -55.31
CA MET A 1 5.13 31.20 -55.40
C MET A 1 6.47 31.49 -54.66
N ALA A 2 6.59 32.55 -53.85
CA ALA A 2 7.85 32.88 -53.15
C ALA A 2 8.04 32.22 -51.76
N HIS A 3 7.01 31.57 -51.20
CA HIS A 3 7.06 31.09 -49.82
C HIS A 3 7.67 29.70 -49.63
N ARG A 4 7.70 28.87 -50.69
CA ARG A 4 8.32 27.53 -50.64
C ARG A 4 9.85 27.55 -50.80
N ALA A 5 10.41 28.61 -51.37
CA ALA A 5 11.86 28.75 -51.51
C ALA A 5 12.55 29.18 -50.20
N LEU A 6 11.85 29.90 -49.32
CA LEU A 6 12.41 30.38 -48.04
C LEU A 6 12.58 29.25 -47.01
N LEU A 7 11.67 28.27 -47.00
CA LEU A 7 11.74 27.11 -46.10
C LEU A 7 12.83 26.11 -46.52
N ALA A 8 13.15 26.02 -47.81
CA ALA A 8 14.22 25.16 -48.30
C ALA A 8 15.62 25.72 -47.98
N LEU A 9 15.77 27.05 -47.89
CA LEU A 9 17.05 27.68 -47.52
C LEU A 9 17.38 27.55 -46.03
N LEU A 10 16.35 27.55 -45.16
CA LEU A 10 16.54 27.39 -43.71
C LEU A 10 16.89 25.94 -43.32
N ALA A 11 16.39 24.95 -44.07
CA ALA A 11 16.75 23.55 -43.86
C ALA A 11 18.18 23.21 -44.32
N ALA A 12 18.70 23.93 -45.33
CA ALA A 12 20.05 23.72 -45.85
C ALA A 12 21.15 24.45 -45.06
N ALA A 13 20.78 25.44 -44.23
CA ALA A 13 21.74 26.31 -43.55
C ALA A 13 22.36 25.73 -42.26
N GLY A 14 22.03 24.49 -41.85
CA GLY A 14 22.83 23.73 -40.87
C GLY A 14 23.25 24.48 -39.60
N LEU A 15 22.44 25.44 -39.15
CA LEU A 15 22.76 26.37 -38.06
C LEU A 15 21.58 26.43 -37.09
N ALA A 16 21.43 25.34 -36.35
CA ALA A 16 20.96 25.40 -34.98
C ALA A 16 21.78 24.36 -34.22
N GLY A 17 22.84 24.82 -33.56
CA GLY A 17 23.60 24.01 -32.63
C GLY A 17 22.70 23.48 -31.50
N PRO A 18 23.18 22.51 -30.71
CA PRO A 18 22.43 21.97 -29.59
C PRO A 18 22.08 23.11 -28.63
N VAL A 19 20.79 23.39 -28.46
CA VAL A 19 20.30 24.20 -27.34
C VAL A 19 20.58 23.38 -26.08
N PRO A 20 21.45 23.85 -25.16
CA PRO A 20 21.60 23.20 -23.87
C PRO A 20 20.49 23.72 -22.95
N GLY A 21 19.72 22.80 -22.38
CA GLY A 21 18.91 23.10 -21.20
C GLY A 21 17.41 23.24 -21.44
N GLU A 22 16.78 22.18 -21.95
CA GLU A 22 15.59 21.67 -21.26
C GLU A 22 15.86 20.19 -21.05
N ALA A 23 16.27 19.86 -19.81
CA ALA A 23 16.09 18.51 -19.33
C ALA A 23 14.61 18.21 -19.52
N LEU A 24 14.30 17.45 -20.57
CA LEU A 24 13.08 16.68 -20.69
C LEU A 24 12.90 16.00 -19.33
N CYS A 25 12.05 16.58 -18.49
CA CYS A 25 11.53 15.89 -17.32
C CYS A 25 11.10 14.52 -17.86
N PRO A 26 11.68 13.41 -17.39
CA PRO A 26 11.21 12.11 -17.82
C PRO A 26 9.72 12.12 -17.52
N ALA A 27 8.90 11.96 -18.58
CA ALA A 27 7.46 11.87 -18.48
C ALA A 27 7.18 10.95 -17.29
N GLU A 28 6.63 11.52 -16.21
CA GLU A 28 6.44 10.78 -14.96
C GLU A 28 5.58 9.58 -15.31
N ALA A 29 6.22 8.42 -15.41
CA ALA A 29 5.48 7.20 -15.64
C ALA A 29 4.44 7.13 -14.51
N PRO A 30 3.14 6.96 -14.82
CA PRO A 30 2.16 6.74 -13.77
C PRO A 30 2.68 5.59 -12.90
N VAL A 31 2.23 5.50 -11.64
CA VAL A 31 2.49 4.30 -10.85
C VAL A 31 1.82 3.15 -11.59
N LEU A 32 2.58 2.51 -12.49
CA LEU A 32 2.06 1.58 -13.47
C LEU A 32 1.39 0.47 -12.69
N GLU A 33 0.10 0.28 -12.93
CA GLU A 33 -0.56 -0.95 -12.56
C GLU A 33 0.22 -2.10 -13.22
N PRO A 34 0.50 -3.19 -12.51
CA PRO A 34 1.26 -4.29 -13.08
C PRO A 34 0.48 -4.87 -14.29
N ALA A 35 1.17 -5.54 -15.21
CA ALA A 35 0.58 -6.11 -16.43
C ALA A 35 -0.53 -7.17 -16.20
N GLY A 36 -0.93 -7.43 -14.96
CA GLY A 36 -2.08 -8.25 -14.55
C GLY A 36 -3.14 -7.52 -13.72
N GLY A 37 -3.08 -6.18 -13.65
CA GLY A 37 -3.99 -5.34 -12.87
C GLY A 37 -3.86 -5.50 -11.35
N LEU A 38 -4.51 -4.62 -10.60
CA LEU A 38 -4.68 -4.78 -9.16
C LEU A 38 -5.77 -5.83 -8.87
N ALA A 39 -5.52 -6.74 -7.92
CA ALA A 39 -6.52 -7.72 -7.53
C ALA A 39 -7.80 -7.03 -7.01
N PRO A 40 -9.00 -7.53 -7.33
CA PRO A 40 -10.23 -7.07 -6.70
C PRO A 40 -10.17 -7.23 -5.18
N LEU A 41 -10.76 -6.29 -4.45
CA LEU A 41 -10.68 -6.27 -2.98
C LEU A 41 -11.35 -7.49 -2.36
N THR A 42 -12.51 -7.89 -2.92
CA THR A 42 -13.25 -9.09 -2.55
C THR A 42 -12.39 -10.34 -2.69
N ARG A 43 -11.63 -10.46 -3.78
CA ARG A 43 -10.70 -11.57 -4.00
C ARG A 43 -9.62 -11.62 -2.91
N LEU A 44 -9.02 -10.49 -2.56
CA LEU A 44 -7.99 -10.44 -1.51
C LEU A 44 -8.56 -10.82 -0.14
N ARG A 45 -9.75 -10.30 0.21
CA ARG A 45 -10.47 -10.68 1.43
C ARG A 45 -10.77 -12.17 1.47
N ASP A 46 -11.34 -12.72 0.40
CA ASP A 46 -11.76 -14.13 0.36
C ASP A 46 -10.54 -15.06 0.43
N ALA A 47 -9.46 -14.71 -0.27
CA ALA A 47 -8.19 -15.43 -0.18
C ALA A 47 -7.61 -15.41 1.24
N PHE A 48 -7.64 -14.25 1.92
CA PHE A 48 -7.22 -14.12 3.31
C PHE A 48 -8.06 -15.01 4.23
N ALA A 49 -9.39 -14.90 4.14
CA ALA A 49 -10.31 -15.68 4.96
C ALA A 49 -10.13 -17.19 4.76
N GLN A 50 -9.97 -17.64 3.52
CA GLN A 50 -9.72 -19.04 3.19
C GLN A 50 -8.37 -19.53 3.73
N ARG A 51 -7.32 -18.70 3.70
CA ARG A 51 -6.01 -19.05 4.27
C ARG A 51 -6.09 -19.13 5.78
N ALA A 52 -6.73 -18.15 6.43
CA ALA A 52 -6.96 -18.14 7.86
C ALA A 52 -7.75 -19.39 8.31
N ALA A 53 -8.82 -19.76 7.61
CA ALA A 53 -9.57 -20.98 7.87
C ALA A 53 -8.71 -22.25 7.74
N ARG A 54 -7.89 -22.36 6.67
CA ARG A 54 -6.95 -23.48 6.48
C ARG A 54 -5.88 -23.57 7.58
N ALA A 55 -5.49 -22.44 8.14
CA ALA A 55 -4.57 -22.35 9.27
C ALA A 55 -5.24 -22.63 10.64
N GLY A 56 -6.48 -23.15 10.67
CA GLY A 56 -7.22 -23.39 11.92
C GLY A 56 -7.69 -22.11 12.62
N ALA A 57 -7.76 -21.02 11.87
CA ALA A 57 -8.05 -19.68 12.36
C ALA A 57 -9.13 -18.99 11.52
N PRO A 58 -10.34 -19.55 11.43
CA PRO A 58 -11.39 -18.89 10.67
C PRO A 58 -11.71 -17.51 11.27
N LEU A 59 -11.85 -16.51 10.40
CA LEU A 59 -12.46 -15.23 10.76
C LEU A 59 -13.89 -15.51 11.26
N ARG A 60 -14.20 -15.10 12.49
CA ARG A 60 -15.55 -15.30 13.08
C ARG A 60 -16.64 -14.60 12.28
N ALA A 61 -16.33 -13.42 11.76
CA ALA A 61 -17.12 -12.70 10.78
C ALA A 61 -16.17 -12.28 9.66
N VAL A 62 -16.43 -12.72 8.43
CA VAL A 62 -15.66 -12.28 7.25
C VAL A 62 -16.21 -10.91 6.86
N PRO A 63 -15.41 -9.83 6.95
CA PRO A 63 -15.95 -8.48 6.77
C PRO A 63 -16.40 -8.26 5.34
N ALA A 64 -17.62 -7.82 5.11
CA ALA A 64 -17.98 -7.35 3.78
C ALA A 64 -17.15 -6.10 3.43
N LEU A 65 -16.77 -5.96 2.16
CA LEU A 65 -16.03 -4.81 1.67
C LEU A 65 -16.98 -3.93 0.88
N ARG A 66 -17.04 -2.64 1.22
CA ARG A 66 -17.84 -1.66 0.49
C ARG A 66 -17.02 -0.41 0.18
N GLU A 67 -17.18 0.10 -1.03
CA GLU A 67 -16.78 1.48 -1.31
C GLU A 67 -17.75 2.42 -0.58
N ALA A 68 -17.22 3.35 0.21
CA ALA A 68 -17.97 4.16 1.14
C ALA A 68 -17.76 5.65 0.89
N THR A 69 -18.82 6.42 1.09
CA THR A 69 -18.83 7.89 1.08
C THR A 69 -18.40 8.43 2.45
N GLY A 70 -17.09 8.52 2.72
CA GLY A 70 -16.61 9.10 3.98
C GLY A 70 -15.08 9.06 4.20
N PRO A 71 -14.53 9.86 5.14
CA PRO A 71 -13.11 10.14 5.16
C PRO A 71 -12.27 9.29 6.13
N ARG A 72 -11.77 8.13 5.69
CA ARG A 72 -10.56 7.44 6.21
C ARG A 72 -10.08 6.44 5.16
N LEU A 73 -8.76 6.23 4.99
CA LEU A 73 -8.21 5.24 4.03
C LEU A 73 -8.80 3.82 4.18
N LEU A 74 -9.18 3.47 5.41
CA LEU A 74 -10.05 2.36 5.75
C LEU A 74 -10.83 2.70 7.03
N ALA A 75 -12.11 2.33 7.09
CA ALA A 75 -12.88 2.37 8.33
C ALA A 75 -13.51 1.00 8.62
N TRP A 76 -13.46 0.59 9.89
CA TRP A 76 -14.19 -0.57 10.36
C TRP A 76 -15.55 -0.16 10.90
N ASN A 77 -16.62 -0.67 10.32
CA ASN A 77 -17.97 -0.47 10.81
C ASN A 77 -18.30 -1.54 11.85
N ALA A 78 -18.25 -1.18 13.13
CA ALA A 78 -18.51 -2.12 14.23
C ALA A 78 -19.97 -2.65 14.24
N ALA A 79 -20.92 -1.90 13.67
CA ALA A 79 -22.33 -2.29 13.67
C ALA A 79 -22.65 -3.31 12.56
N THR A 80 -22.07 -3.15 11.37
CA THR A 80 -22.30 -4.04 10.23
C THR A 80 -21.21 -5.10 10.06
N GLY A 81 -20.07 -4.94 10.74
CA GLY A 81 -18.88 -5.77 10.55
C GLY A 81 -18.21 -5.55 9.19
N GLU A 82 -18.49 -4.43 8.52
CA GLU A 82 -17.98 -4.12 7.19
C GLU A 82 -16.69 -3.31 7.23
N VAL A 83 -15.83 -3.53 6.25
CA VAL A 83 -14.66 -2.72 5.96
C VAL A 83 -15.02 -1.74 4.84
N GLU A 84 -14.94 -0.47 5.17
CA GLU A 84 -15.29 0.65 4.30
C GLU A 84 -14.04 1.26 3.68
N VAL A 85 -14.10 1.45 2.35
CA VAL A 85 -13.01 1.97 1.54
C VAL A 85 -13.49 3.24 0.85
N PRO A 86 -12.87 4.40 1.06
CA PRO A 86 -13.26 5.61 0.36
C PRO A 86 -12.87 5.51 -1.10
N ARG A 87 -13.67 6.12 -1.98
CA ARG A 87 -13.17 6.43 -3.32
C ARG A 87 -12.12 7.52 -3.23
N TRP A 88 -11.17 7.52 -4.17
CA TRP A 88 -10.12 8.53 -4.20
C TRP A 88 -10.71 9.96 -4.21
N GLU A 89 -11.77 10.16 -4.99
CA GLU A 89 -12.46 11.45 -5.16
C GLU A 89 -13.17 11.92 -3.90
N GLU A 90 -13.50 10.99 -3.00
CA GLU A 90 -14.25 11.22 -1.75
C GLU A 90 -13.32 11.45 -0.55
N LEU A 91 -12.00 11.32 -0.73
CA LEU A 91 -11.03 11.63 0.31
C LEU A 91 -11.00 13.14 0.62
N PRO A 92 -10.87 13.53 1.90
CA PRO A 92 -10.65 14.92 2.29
C PRO A 92 -9.49 15.52 1.53
N GLU A 93 -9.58 16.81 1.22
CA GLU A 93 -8.50 17.54 0.56
C GLU A 93 -7.16 17.42 1.31
N ALA A 94 -7.18 17.45 2.65
CA ALA A 94 -5.99 17.24 3.46
C ALA A 94 -5.34 15.87 3.23
N GLU A 95 -6.14 14.81 3.10
CA GLU A 95 -5.66 13.44 2.85
C GLU A 95 -5.16 13.28 1.41
N ARG A 96 -5.91 13.81 0.43
CA ARG A 96 -5.48 13.82 -0.98
C ARG A 96 -4.18 14.61 -1.16
N SER A 97 -4.04 15.72 -0.45
CA SER A 97 -2.82 16.53 -0.45
C SER A 97 -1.65 15.76 0.15
N LEU A 98 -1.83 15.10 1.29
CA LEU A 98 -0.80 14.28 1.91
C LEU A 98 -0.37 13.13 0.97
N LEU A 99 -1.32 12.44 0.34
CA LEU A 99 -1.04 11.36 -0.61
C LEU A 99 -0.35 11.88 -1.88
N ALA A 100 -0.69 13.08 -2.35
CA ALA A 100 -0.01 13.73 -3.46
C ALA A 100 1.45 14.04 -3.12
N ARG A 101 1.72 14.54 -1.91
CA ARG A 101 3.09 14.76 -1.44
C ARG A 101 3.87 13.46 -1.29
N MET A 102 3.26 12.42 -0.71
CA MET A 102 3.84 11.07 -0.65
C MET A 102 4.13 10.49 -2.03
N ALA A 103 3.28 10.75 -3.02
CA ALA A 103 3.42 10.27 -4.39
C ALA A 103 4.39 11.13 -5.22
N GLY A 104 4.73 12.33 -4.75
CA GLY A 104 5.53 13.33 -5.48
C GLY A 104 4.72 14.13 -6.50
N SER A 105 3.51 13.69 -6.86
CA SER A 105 2.60 14.45 -7.73
C SER A 105 1.13 14.07 -7.50
N PRO A 106 0.18 15.01 -7.69
CA PRO A 106 -1.25 14.72 -7.62
C PRO A 106 -1.70 13.64 -8.60
N ALA A 107 -1.09 13.57 -9.78
CA ALA A 107 -1.42 12.57 -10.80
C ALA A 107 -1.07 11.14 -10.37
N ARG A 108 -0.04 10.96 -9.53
CA ARG A 108 0.41 9.65 -9.04
C ARG A 108 -0.27 9.22 -7.74
N ALA A 109 -0.93 10.15 -7.04
CA ALA A 109 -1.56 9.93 -5.75
C ALA A 109 -2.67 8.85 -5.75
N PRO A 110 -3.58 8.78 -6.75
CA PRO A 110 -4.58 7.71 -6.82
C PRO A 110 -3.96 6.32 -6.94
N GLY A 111 -2.89 6.20 -7.72
CA GLY A 111 -2.16 4.94 -7.88
C GLY A 111 -1.46 4.52 -6.59
N LEU A 112 -0.79 5.45 -5.90
CA LEU A 112 -0.20 5.19 -4.58
C LEU A 112 -1.26 4.77 -3.55
N PHE A 113 -2.39 5.49 -3.51
CA PHE A 113 -3.54 5.16 -2.67
C PHE A 113 -4.02 3.73 -2.92
N ALA A 114 -4.30 3.39 -4.18
CA ALA A 114 -4.78 2.07 -4.58
C ALA A 114 -3.81 0.93 -4.19
N TRP A 115 -2.50 1.19 -4.26
CA TRP A 115 -1.45 0.25 -3.87
C TRP A 115 -1.35 0.06 -2.36
N LEU A 116 -1.19 1.14 -1.60
CA LEU A 116 -1.12 1.07 -0.13
C LEU A 116 -2.40 0.45 0.45
N TYR A 117 -3.54 0.79 -0.12
CA TYR A 117 -4.82 0.25 0.30
C TYR A 117 -4.88 -1.28 0.15
N ARG A 118 -4.62 -1.80 -1.06
CA ARG A 118 -4.73 -3.24 -1.35
C ARG A 118 -3.66 -4.09 -0.68
N TRP A 119 -2.45 -3.56 -0.60
CA TRP A 119 -1.27 -4.34 -0.24
C TRP A 119 -0.71 -3.99 1.13
N PHE A 120 -1.38 -3.12 1.90
CA PHE A 120 -1.04 -2.90 3.29
C PHE A 120 -2.27 -2.76 4.18
N TYR A 121 -3.09 -1.73 3.95
CA TYR A 121 -4.19 -1.41 4.85
C TYR A 121 -5.23 -2.52 4.95
N LEU A 122 -5.66 -3.11 3.81
CA LEU A 122 -6.66 -4.17 3.81
C LEU A 122 -6.15 -5.46 4.50
N PRO A 123 -4.99 -6.04 4.12
CA PRO A 123 -4.44 -7.19 4.82
C PRO A 123 -4.25 -6.96 6.32
N ARG A 124 -3.79 -5.78 6.73
CA ARG A 124 -3.64 -5.42 8.14
C ARG A 124 -4.98 -5.39 8.86
N ALA A 125 -6.00 -4.74 8.31
CA ALA A 125 -7.34 -4.69 8.92
C ALA A 125 -7.97 -6.08 9.07
N LEU A 126 -7.77 -6.97 8.10
CA LEU A 126 -8.21 -8.36 8.19
C LEU A 126 -7.43 -9.14 9.27
N SER A 127 -6.13 -8.90 9.41
CA SER A 127 -5.34 -9.46 10.51
C SER A 127 -5.81 -8.93 11.87
N GLU A 128 -6.06 -7.63 12.01
CA GLU A 128 -6.60 -7.04 13.24
C GLU A 128 -7.95 -7.67 13.61
N ALA A 129 -8.86 -7.84 12.66
CA ALA A 129 -10.13 -8.53 12.87
C ALA A 129 -9.97 -10.00 13.29
N LEU A 130 -9.03 -10.70 12.66
CA LEU A 130 -8.69 -12.08 13.01
C LEU A 130 -8.15 -12.17 14.44
N LEU A 131 -7.33 -11.20 14.85
CA LEU A 131 -6.70 -11.15 16.16
C LEU A 131 -7.67 -10.71 17.26
N ALA A 132 -8.56 -9.74 17.00
CA ALA A 132 -9.56 -9.25 17.95
C ALA A 132 -10.61 -10.32 18.31
N GLY A 133 -10.94 -11.21 17.37
CA GLY A 133 -11.83 -12.35 17.61
C GLY A 133 -11.23 -13.44 18.51
N ARG A 134 -10.00 -13.26 18.96
CA ARG A 134 -9.26 -14.20 19.80
C ARG A 134 -8.77 -13.40 21.02
N GLY A 135 -8.99 -13.85 22.25
CA GLY A 135 -8.52 -13.16 23.46
C GLY A 135 -7.05 -13.48 23.76
N GLY A 136 -6.32 -12.55 24.38
CA GLY A 136 -4.95 -12.74 24.90
C GLY A 136 -3.85 -12.80 23.84
N LEU A 137 -2.99 -11.77 23.77
CA LEU A 137 -1.77 -11.74 22.98
C LEU A 137 -0.60 -11.25 23.84
N ALA A 138 0.58 -11.85 23.65
CA ALA A 138 1.84 -11.46 24.29
C ALA A 138 2.65 -10.43 23.47
N LEU A 139 2.26 -10.18 22.21
CA LEU A 139 2.78 -9.12 21.35
C LEU A 139 1.72 -8.00 21.25
N PRO A 140 2.10 -6.72 21.06
CA PRO A 140 1.13 -5.68 20.72
C PRO A 140 0.40 -6.08 19.43
N ASP A 141 -0.93 -6.13 19.48
CA ASP A 141 -1.81 -6.63 18.41
C ASP A 141 -1.49 -6.00 17.04
N ALA A 142 -1.06 -4.73 17.03
CA ALA A 142 -0.68 -4.00 15.83
C ALA A 142 0.52 -4.61 15.08
N ARG A 143 1.58 -5.01 15.79
CA ARG A 143 2.78 -5.56 15.15
C ARG A 143 2.51 -6.93 14.54
N LEU A 144 1.78 -7.78 15.26
CA LEU A 144 1.41 -9.10 14.77
C LEU A 144 0.46 -8.98 13.56
N ALA A 145 -0.43 -7.98 13.55
CA ALA A 145 -1.29 -7.71 12.41
C ALA A 145 -0.50 -7.30 11.14
N ASP A 146 0.51 -6.45 11.30
CA ASP A 146 1.43 -6.07 10.21
C ASP A 146 2.17 -7.29 9.66
N ASP A 147 2.78 -8.09 10.54
CA ASP A 147 3.56 -9.28 10.15
C ASP A 147 2.66 -10.34 9.46
N LEU A 148 1.44 -10.57 9.96
CA LEU A 148 0.45 -11.45 9.32
C LEU A 148 0.01 -10.92 7.96
N GLY A 149 -0.20 -9.61 7.84
CA GLY A 149 -0.54 -8.95 6.58
C GLY A 149 0.56 -9.19 5.54
N VAL A 150 1.83 -8.96 5.88
CA VAL A 150 2.97 -9.19 4.98
C VAL A 150 3.13 -10.68 4.65
N ALA A 151 2.99 -11.58 5.61
CA ALA A 151 3.08 -13.02 5.39
C ALA A 151 1.97 -13.53 4.46
N PHE A 152 0.75 -13.02 4.59
CA PHE A 152 -0.35 -13.30 3.66
C PHE A 152 0.02 -12.90 2.23
N LEU A 153 0.54 -11.68 2.05
CA LEU A 153 0.92 -11.17 0.72
C LEU A 153 2.10 -11.90 0.09
N ALA A 154 3.05 -12.34 0.90
CA ALA A 154 4.20 -13.10 0.43
C ALA A 154 3.79 -14.45 -0.18
N ALA A 155 2.64 -15.00 0.23
CA ALA A 155 2.07 -16.23 -0.27
C ALA A 155 1.10 -16.04 -1.45
N GLU A 156 0.80 -14.80 -1.86
CA GLU A 156 -0.03 -14.54 -3.04
C GLU A 156 0.74 -14.74 -4.34
N PRO A 157 0.05 -15.05 -5.47
CA PRO A 157 0.68 -15.09 -6.78
C PRO A 157 1.37 -13.75 -7.09
N MET A 158 2.59 -13.77 -7.64
CA MET A 158 3.43 -12.58 -7.83
C MET A 158 3.73 -11.81 -6.53
N GLY A 159 3.70 -12.48 -5.38
CA GLY A 159 4.00 -11.92 -4.06
C GLY A 159 5.38 -11.25 -3.99
N PRO A 160 6.48 -11.89 -4.46
CA PRO A 160 7.81 -11.26 -4.47
C PRO A 160 7.85 -9.92 -5.19
N GLU A 161 7.28 -9.83 -6.38
CA GLU A 161 7.26 -8.62 -7.21
C GLU A 161 6.41 -7.53 -6.57
N ARG A 162 5.23 -7.89 -6.05
CA ARG A 162 4.33 -6.94 -5.37
C ARG A 162 4.93 -6.39 -4.08
N LEU A 163 5.59 -7.24 -3.29
CA LEU A 163 6.24 -6.80 -2.06
C LEU A 163 7.47 -5.94 -2.34
N ALA A 164 8.25 -6.26 -3.39
CA ALA A 164 9.34 -5.41 -3.84
C ALA A 164 8.81 -4.04 -4.30
N ARG A 165 7.70 -4.01 -5.06
CA ARG A 165 7.04 -2.78 -5.49
C ARG A 165 6.50 -1.98 -4.31
N LEU A 166 5.83 -2.62 -3.36
CA LEU A 166 5.32 -1.97 -2.17
C LEU A 166 6.45 -1.37 -1.34
N ARG A 167 7.56 -2.10 -1.15
CA ARG A 167 8.74 -1.58 -0.47
C ARG A 167 9.29 -0.33 -1.16
N ALA A 168 9.46 -0.37 -2.48
CA ALA A 168 9.93 0.80 -3.23
C ALA A 168 8.99 2.02 -3.06
N LEU A 169 7.67 1.80 -3.14
CA LEU A 169 6.68 2.85 -2.93
C LEU A 169 6.74 3.44 -1.51
N VAL A 170 6.92 2.59 -0.50
CA VAL A 170 7.03 3.01 0.91
C VAL A 170 8.32 3.78 1.17
N ASP A 171 9.45 3.28 0.67
CA ASP A 171 10.75 3.94 0.82
C ASP A 171 10.76 5.30 0.11
N GLU A 172 10.19 5.40 -1.09
CA GLU A 172 10.00 6.67 -1.79
C GLU A 172 9.10 7.64 -1.01
N ALA A 173 7.94 7.17 -0.52
CA ALA A 173 7.01 8.01 0.23
C ALA A 173 7.63 8.51 1.55
N LEU A 174 8.37 7.66 2.27
CA LEU A 174 9.11 8.04 3.47
C LEU A 174 10.18 9.08 3.17
N GLY A 175 10.94 8.91 2.08
CA GLY A 175 11.96 9.88 1.66
C GLY A 175 11.37 11.26 1.39
N ARG A 176 10.18 11.32 0.78
CA ARG A 176 9.45 12.57 0.53
C ARG A 176 8.93 13.20 1.83
N LEU A 177 8.29 12.42 2.70
CA LEU A 177 7.77 12.93 3.97
C LEU A 177 8.87 13.35 4.96
N ALA A 178 10.10 12.83 4.82
CA ALA A 178 11.21 13.16 5.72
C ALA A 178 11.59 14.65 5.70
N THR A 179 11.30 15.36 4.60
CA THR A 179 11.59 16.80 4.46
C THR A 179 10.48 17.69 5.06
N GLU A 180 9.34 17.12 5.44
CA GLU A 180 8.17 17.82 5.96
C GLU A 180 8.16 17.85 7.50
N LEU A 181 9.13 18.55 8.10
CA LEU A 181 9.23 18.68 9.55
C LEU A 181 8.15 19.64 10.09
N GLY A 182 7.31 19.16 11.01
CA GLY A 182 6.33 19.97 11.75
C GLY A 182 4.86 19.72 11.41
N ASP A 183 4.54 18.99 10.34
CA ASP A 183 3.17 18.58 10.03
C ASP A 183 2.80 17.31 10.82
N PRO A 184 1.82 17.36 11.75
CA PRO A 184 1.42 16.20 12.54
C PRO A 184 0.79 15.08 11.70
N ALA A 185 0.10 15.41 10.60
CA ALA A 185 -0.46 14.40 9.70
C ALA A 185 0.65 13.67 8.94
N ALA A 186 1.67 14.41 8.48
CA ALA A 186 2.87 13.83 7.88
C ALA A 186 3.65 12.97 8.89
N ALA A 187 3.75 13.38 10.16
CA ALA A 187 4.38 12.60 11.23
C ALA A 187 3.66 11.25 11.45
N ALA A 188 2.35 11.28 11.65
CA ALA A 188 1.56 10.05 11.84
C ALA A 188 1.70 9.08 10.64
N ARG A 189 1.72 9.63 9.42
CA ARG A 189 1.91 8.82 8.21
C ARG A 189 3.33 8.27 8.07
N ARG A 190 4.36 9.02 8.47
CA ARG A 190 5.74 8.51 8.54
C ARG A 190 5.85 7.34 9.52
N ASP A 191 5.25 7.45 10.70
CA ASP A 191 5.29 6.37 11.69
C ASP A 191 4.62 5.10 11.16
N GLU A 192 3.50 5.25 10.47
CA GLU A 192 2.80 4.12 9.86
C GLU A 192 3.57 3.47 8.71
N LEU A 193 4.12 4.27 7.79
CA LEU A 193 4.96 3.75 6.72
C LEU A 193 6.27 3.16 7.27
N GLY A 194 6.79 3.68 8.38
CA GLY A 194 7.93 3.14 9.10
C GLY A 194 7.65 1.72 9.62
N ARG A 195 6.51 1.51 10.27
CA ARG A 195 6.08 0.17 10.71
C ARG A 195 5.92 -0.81 9.54
N LEU A 196 5.29 -0.37 8.45
CA LEU A 196 5.18 -1.18 7.24
C LEU A 196 6.56 -1.54 6.68
N ARG A 197 7.47 -0.57 6.57
CA ARG A 197 8.84 -0.81 6.09
C ARG A 197 9.55 -1.85 6.94
N GLU A 198 9.42 -1.77 8.27
CA GLU A 198 9.98 -2.76 9.19
C GLU A 198 9.36 -4.15 9.02
N ALA A 199 8.03 -4.25 8.86
CA ALA A 199 7.34 -5.52 8.61
C ALA A 199 7.77 -6.14 7.26
N LEU A 200 7.93 -5.33 6.22
CA LEU A 200 8.46 -5.77 4.93
C LEU A 200 9.90 -6.25 5.01
N ALA A 201 10.72 -5.65 5.89
CA ALA A 201 12.11 -6.07 6.10
C ALA A 201 12.22 -7.44 6.80
N ARG A 202 11.28 -7.78 7.68
CA ARG A 202 11.22 -9.08 8.39
C ARG A 202 10.59 -10.20 7.55
N ARG A 203 10.18 -9.91 6.31
CA ARG A 203 9.52 -10.88 5.43
C ARG A 203 10.36 -12.16 5.32
N GLY A 204 9.75 -13.29 5.66
CA GLY A 204 10.37 -14.62 5.54
C GLY A 204 10.89 -15.20 6.85
N GLU A 205 10.86 -14.44 7.95
CA GLU A 205 11.18 -14.99 9.27
C GLU A 205 10.20 -16.09 9.69
N ARG A 206 8.91 -15.95 9.36
CA ARG A 206 7.83 -16.89 9.71
C ARG A 206 6.73 -16.92 8.66
N SER A 207 6.13 -18.08 8.42
CA SER A 207 4.95 -18.22 7.57
C SER A 207 3.69 -17.67 8.26
N PHE A 208 2.62 -17.48 7.49
CA PHE A 208 1.32 -17.03 8.01
C PHE A 208 0.80 -17.98 9.11
N GLU A 209 0.90 -19.29 8.87
CA GLU A 209 0.51 -20.34 9.81
C GLU A 209 1.38 -20.32 11.07
N ALA A 210 2.70 -20.15 10.92
CA ALA A 210 3.62 -20.08 12.05
C ALA A 210 3.34 -18.87 12.93
N LEU A 211 3.03 -17.71 12.34
CA LEU A 211 2.64 -16.50 13.09
C LEU A 211 1.34 -16.69 13.87
N LEU A 212 0.35 -17.39 13.29
CA LEU A 212 -0.89 -17.73 14.00
C LEU A 212 -0.68 -18.76 15.11
N ALA A 213 0.26 -19.70 14.94
CA ALA A 213 0.59 -20.73 15.92
C ALA A 213 1.30 -20.18 17.17
N LEU A 214 1.98 -19.03 17.09
CA LEU A 214 2.61 -18.36 18.25
C LEU A 214 1.61 -18.03 19.37
N ARG A 215 0.32 -18.06 19.05
CA ARG A 215 -0.79 -17.82 19.98
C ARG A 215 -1.32 -19.10 20.63
N ALA A 216 -1.08 -20.26 20.04
CA ALA A 216 -1.60 -21.54 20.54
C ALA A 216 -0.78 -22.10 21.71
N ALA A 217 0.37 -21.50 22.04
CA ALA A 217 1.09 -21.86 23.25
C ALA A 217 0.36 -21.26 24.47
N PRO A 218 -0.23 -22.09 25.36
CA PRO A 218 -0.73 -21.56 26.62
C PRO A 218 0.44 -20.91 27.38
N PRO A 219 0.22 -19.81 28.12
CA PRO A 219 1.21 -19.31 29.06
C PRO A 219 1.43 -20.40 30.12
N GLY A 220 2.43 -21.26 29.93
CA GLY A 220 2.71 -22.36 30.84
C GLY A 220 3.11 -23.72 30.24
N ALA A 221 3.20 -23.89 28.92
CA ALA A 221 3.86 -25.08 28.38
C ALA A 221 5.40 -24.94 28.51
N GLY A 222 5.94 -25.41 29.63
CA GLY A 222 7.35 -25.32 30.08
C GLY A 222 8.37 -25.86 29.07
N GLY A 223 9.64 -25.48 29.16
CA GLY A 223 10.60 -25.79 30.25
C GLY A 223 11.80 -26.51 29.60
N PRO A 224 12.93 -26.79 30.26
CA PRO A 224 13.21 -26.76 31.71
C PRO A 224 13.79 -25.45 32.25
#